data_AF-A0A9X2WEB3-F1
#
_entry.id   AF-A0A9X2WEB3-F1
#
_cell.length_a   1.000
_cell.length_b   1.000
_cell.length_c   1.000
_cell.angle_alpha   90.00
_cell.angle_beta   90.00
_cell.angle_gamma   90.00
#
_symmetry.space_group_name_H-M   'P 1'
#
loop_
_entity.id
_entity.type
_entity.pdbx_description
1 polymer ?
#
loop_
_entity_poly.entity_id
_entity_poly.type
_entity_poly.pdbx_seq_one_letter_code
_entity_poly.pdbx_strand_id
1 'polypeptide(L)'
;MNSGVQRYRLISRSVFFLLFLLAPVLDIFRLDLTLGHFIFFGYDWTLELAPAAGQSAASVFSQLFWRLALPVLLTVIVLIVFVWRWGRIYCGWLCPHFSVLEWLDSKMHYWLGRRSLWEKSSSGARPGSRTVLFFWILACSFLWAVSLLSYLIPPLPLWQGIFRLQVDTYPLIFLCAATVLFFIEFTLARHWFCRYGCAVGIFQSLIWAANPRGLVIGYRKERGKDCRDCHACDQVCPMRLPPRAHKQRKITCTQCRLCIDTCAEVQKHNPAGSLLYWASGDDARQYERQLPVIIAREQE
;
A
#
# COMPACT_ATOMS: atom_id res chain seq x y z
N MET A 1 4.93 18.98 -10.90
CA MET A 1 5.31 17.65 -10.37
C MET A 1 5.05 16.57 -11.43
N ASN A 2 5.96 16.38 -12.39
CA ASN A 2 5.76 15.38 -13.45
C ASN A 2 7.09 14.70 -13.77
N SER A 3 7.73 14.11 -12.76
CA SER A 3 8.89 13.24 -12.99
C SER A 3 8.41 11.96 -13.69
N GLY A 4 9.23 11.38 -14.58
CA GLY A 4 8.87 10.12 -15.24
C GLY A 4 8.52 9.01 -14.24
N VAL A 5 9.16 9.01 -13.07
CA VAL A 5 8.91 8.07 -11.97
C VAL A 5 7.48 8.17 -11.44
N GLN A 6 6.94 9.39 -11.22
CA GLN A 6 5.55 9.53 -10.75
C GLN A 6 4.54 9.05 -11.79
N ARG A 7 4.84 9.20 -13.09
CA ARG A 7 4.00 8.66 -14.17
C ARG A 7 3.99 7.14 -14.15
N TYR A 8 5.15 6.49 -14.07
CA TYR A 8 5.23 5.03 -13.92
C TYR A 8 4.51 4.53 -12.67
N ARG A 9 4.62 5.25 -11.56
CA ARG A 9 3.92 4.94 -10.32
C ARG A 9 2.39 5.05 -10.46
N LEU A 10 1.92 6.07 -11.16
CA LEU A 10 0.48 6.22 -11.42
C LEU A 10 -0.01 5.07 -12.28
N ILE A 11 0.70 4.74 -13.36
CA ILE A 11 0.37 3.63 -14.25
C ILE A 11 0.37 2.31 -13.48
N SER A 12 1.43 1.99 -12.72
CA SER A 12 1.53 0.73 -12.00
C SER A 12 0.37 0.54 -11.01
N ARG A 13 0.00 1.61 -10.30
CA ARG A 13 -1.10 1.60 -9.34
C ARG A 13 -2.45 1.47 -10.01
N SER A 14 -2.69 2.19 -11.10
CA SER A 14 -3.93 2.10 -11.86
C SER A 14 -4.10 0.70 -12.47
N VAL A 15 -3.03 0.13 -13.04
CA VAL A 15 -3.04 -1.22 -13.59
C VAL A 15 -3.31 -2.25 -12.50
N PHE A 16 -2.61 -2.20 -11.37
CA PHE A 16 -2.85 -3.13 -10.26
C PHE A 16 -4.23 -2.97 -9.62
N PHE A 17 -4.74 -1.74 -9.54
CA PHE A 17 -6.09 -1.49 -9.05
C PHE A 17 -7.16 -2.10 -9.97
N LEU A 18 -7.02 -1.91 -11.29
CA LEU A 18 -7.91 -2.54 -12.27
C LEU A 18 -7.78 -4.07 -12.25
N LEU A 19 -6.55 -4.59 -12.20
CA LEU A 19 -6.29 -6.02 -12.05
C LEU A 19 -6.98 -6.57 -10.80
N PHE A 20 -6.88 -5.88 -9.67
CA PHE A 20 -7.51 -6.30 -8.41
C PHE A 20 -9.04 -6.32 -8.50
N LEU A 21 -9.66 -5.38 -9.21
CA LEU A 21 -11.11 -5.37 -9.40
C LEU A 21 -11.58 -6.44 -10.39
N LEU A 22 -10.79 -6.73 -11.43
CA LEU A 22 -11.14 -7.64 -12.52
C LEU A 22 -10.72 -9.09 -12.25
N ALA A 23 -9.72 -9.33 -11.40
CA ALA A 23 -9.20 -10.65 -11.09
C ALA A 23 -10.28 -11.67 -10.65
N PRO A 24 -11.26 -11.33 -9.79
CA PRO A 24 -12.32 -12.29 -9.46
C PRO A 24 -13.27 -12.52 -10.62
N VAL A 25 -13.57 -11.50 -11.44
CA VAL A 25 -14.49 -11.57 -12.58
C VAL A 25 -13.91 -12.37 -13.74
N LEU A 26 -12.59 -12.29 -13.93
CA LEU A 26 -11.84 -12.99 -14.97
C LEU A 26 -11.30 -14.36 -14.52
N ASP A 27 -11.71 -14.85 -13.35
CA ASP A 27 -11.22 -16.11 -12.76
C ASP A 27 -9.68 -16.19 -12.67
N ILE A 28 -8.98 -15.04 -12.59
CA ILE A 28 -7.52 -15.00 -12.50
C ILE A 28 -7.07 -15.49 -11.13
N PHE A 29 -7.75 -15.02 -10.07
CA PHE A 29 -7.42 -15.35 -8.68
C PHE A 29 -8.67 -15.18 -7.83
N ARG A 30 -9.27 -16.27 -7.36
CA ARG A 30 -10.34 -16.23 -6.36
C ARG A 30 -10.41 -17.51 -5.53
N LEU A 31 -10.94 -17.37 -4.32
CA LEU A 31 -11.26 -18.48 -3.44
C LEU A 31 -12.77 -18.69 -3.50
N ASP A 32 -13.22 -19.78 -4.10
CA ASP A 32 -14.65 -20.07 -4.16
C ASP A 32 -15.07 -20.86 -2.91
N LEU A 33 -15.72 -20.19 -1.96
CA LEU A 33 -16.22 -20.84 -0.75
C LEU A 33 -17.38 -21.81 -1.03
N THR A 34 -18.08 -21.66 -2.16
CA THR A 34 -19.18 -22.55 -2.52
C THR A 34 -18.69 -23.87 -3.10
N LEU A 35 -17.57 -23.83 -3.86
CA LEU A 35 -16.96 -25.01 -4.47
C LEU A 35 -15.79 -25.58 -3.65
N GLY A 36 -15.34 -24.88 -2.61
CA GLY A 36 -14.31 -25.34 -1.67
C GLY A 36 -12.90 -25.43 -2.26
N HIS A 37 -12.64 -24.84 -3.42
CA HIS A 37 -11.34 -24.86 -4.08
C HIS A 37 -10.88 -23.47 -4.50
N PHE A 38 -9.58 -23.39 -4.81
CA PHE A 38 -8.91 -22.17 -5.19
C PHE A 38 -8.77 -22.11 -6.70
N ILE A 39 -9.20 -21.03 -7.35
CA ILE A 39 -9.11 -20.87 -8.81
C ILE A 39 -7.91 -19.98 -9.12
N PHE A 40 -6.99 -20.50 -9.94
CA PHE A 40 -5.79 -19.81 -10.38
C PHE A 40 -5.72 -19.81 -11.91
N PHE A 41 -5.84 -18.65 -12.54
CA PHE A 41 -5.90 -18.47 -14.00
C PHE A 41 -6.94 -19.37 -14.69
N GLY A 42 -8.12 -19.50 -14.10
CA GLY A 42 -9.20 -20.36 -14.61
C GLY A 42 -8.98 -21.86 -14.41
N TYR A 43 -7.89 -22.27 -13.74
CA TYR A 43 -7.66 -23.66 -13.36
C TYR A 43 -8.04 -23.87 -11.90
N ASP A 44 -8.77 -24.97 -11.66
CA ASP A 44 -9.14 -25.40 -10.31
C ASP A 44 -7.91 -25.99 -9.63
N TRP A 45 -7.31 -25.23 -8.72
CA TRP A 45 -6.24 -25.71 -7.88
C TRP A 45 -6.85 -26.45 -6.69
N THR A 46 -7.20 -27.71 -6.93
CA THR A 46 -7.61 -28.63 -5.88
C THR A 46 -6.38 -29.28 -5.26
N LEU A 47 -6.29 -29.20 -3.94
CA LEU A 47 -5.52 -30.17 -3.17
C LEU A 47 -6.35 -31.45 -3.21
N GLU A 48 -6.15 -32.31 -4.22
CA GLU A 48 -6.68 -33.68 -4.26
C GLU A 48 -6.06 -34.48 -3.10
N LEU A 49 -6.46 -34.17 -1.88
CA LEU A 49 -6.12 -34.86 -0.64
C LEU A 49 -7.00 -36.09 -0.46
N ALA A 50 -7.93 -36.35 -1.38
CA ALA A 50 -8.61 -37.64 -1.44
C ALA A 50 -7.51 -38.69 -1.67
N PRO A 51 -7.25 -39.58 -0.70
CA PRO A 51 -6.30 -40.65 -0.92
C PRO A 51 -6.90 -41.48 -2.05
N ALA A 52 -6.33 -41.38 -3.26
CA ALA A 52 -6.59 -42.39 -4.27
C ALA A 52 -6.19 -43.70 -3.60
N ALA A 53 -7.17 -44.56 -3.35
CA ALA A 53 -7.00 -45.78 -2.59
C ALA A 53 -5.79 -46.56 -3.15
N GLY A 54 -4.71 -46.63 -2.38
CA GLY A 54 -3.46 -47.32 -2.77
C GLY A 54 -2.19 -46.46 -2.88
N GLN A 55 -2.23 -45.14 -2.66
CA GLN A 55 -0.99 -44.32 -2.64
C GLN A 55 -0.22 -44.43 -1.31
N SER A 56 1.11 -44.56 -1.39
CA SER A 56 1.97 -44.58 -0.20
C SER A 56 2.11 -43.18 0.40
N ALA A 57 2.34 -43.08 1.71
CA ALA A 57 2.54 -41.80 2.38
C ALA A 57 3.69 -40.97 1.75
N ALA A 58 4.69 -41.64 1.18
CA ALA A 58 5.80 -41.01 0.48
C ALA A 58 5.40 -40.35 -0.84
N SER A 59 4.48 -40.95 -1.62
CA SER A 59 4.03 -40.34 -2.89
C SER A 59 3.15 -39.12 -2.65
N VAL A 60 2.28 -39.16 -1.63
CA VAL A 60 1.45 -38.02 -1.21
C VAL A 60 2.32 -36.88 -0.70
N PHE A 61 3.32 -37.18 0.14
CA PHE A 61 4.27 -36.18 0.62
C PHE A 61 5.07 -35.53 -0.51
N SER A 62 5.60 -36.34 -1.43
CA SER A 62 6.35 -35.84 -2.59
C SER A 62 5.50 -34.92 -3.48
N GLN A 63 4.25 -35.31 -3.76
CA GLN A 63 3.32 -34.48 -4.53
C GLN A 63 3.01 -33.17 -3.82
N LEU A 64 2.71 -33.20 -2.51
CA LEU A 64 2.45 -31.99 -1.71
C LEU A 64 3.69 -31.08 -1.68
N PHE A 65 4.87 -31.65 -1.54
CA PHE A 65 6.13 -30.91 -1.50
C PHE A 65 6.38 -30.17 -2.82
N TRP A 66 6.31 -30.87 -3.95
CA TRP A 66 6.59 -30.28 -5.27
C TRP A 66 5.47 -29.35 -5.77
N ARG A 67 4.20 -29.66 -5.49
CA ARG A 67 3.06 -28.86 -5.98
C ARG A 67 2.72 -27.67 -5.09
N LEU A 68 2.91 -27.77 -3.77
CA LEU A 68 2.51 -26.71 -2.83
C LEU A 68 3.70 -26.13 -2.07
N ALA A 69 4.46 -26.95 -1.35
CA ALA A 69 5.45 -26.44 -0.40
C ALA A 69 6.58 -25.67 -1.08
N LEU A 70 7.17 -26.23 -2.14
CA LEU A 70 8.31 -25.62 -2.84
C LEU A 70 7.92 -24.31 -3.56
N PRO A 71 6.83 -24.23 -4.36
CA PRO A 71 6.42 -22.97 -4.99
C PRO A 71 6.06 -21.88 -3.98
N VAL A 72 5.35 -22.23 -2.90
CA VAL A 72 4.98 -21.27 -1.85
C VAL A 72 6.23 -20.77 -1.11
N LEU A 73 7.13 -21.67 -0.71
CA LEU A 73 8.37 -21.32 -0.03
C LEU A 73 9.25 -20.41 -0.91
N LEU A 74 9.42 -20.76 -2.19
CA LEU A 74 10.20 -19.97 -3.13
C LEU A 74 9.59 -18.58 -3.32
N THR A 75 8.26 -18.49 -3.47
CA THR A 75 7.54 -17.21 -3.57
C THR A 75 7.76 -16.35 -2.33
N VAL A 76 7.63 -16.94 -1.13
CA VAL A 76 7.83 -16.25 0.15
C VAL A 76 9.27 -15.74 0.27
N ILE A 77 10.28 -16.55 -0.07
CA ILE A 77 11.69 -16.15 -0.03
C ILE A 77 11.95 -14.97 -0.97
N VAL A 78 11.46 -15.04 -2.21
CA VAL A 78 11.61 -13.95 -3.19
C VAL A 78 10.97 -12.66 -2.67
N LEU A 79 9.76 -12.74 -2.12
CA LEU A 79 9.08 -11.59 -1.53
C LEU A 79 9.87 -11.02 -0.33
N ILE A 80 10.41 -11.86 0.54
CA ILE A 80 11.24 -11.42 1.68
C ILE A 80 12.49 -10.70 1.18
N VAL A 81 13.22 -11.25 0.21
CA VAL A 81 14.43 -10.62 -0.35
C VAL A 81 14.10 -9.27 -1.00
N PHE A 82 12.99 -9.22 -1.75
CA PHE A 82 12.53 -8.00 -2.39
C PHE A 82 12.20 -6.91 -1.34
N VAL A 83 11.43 -7.26 -0.33
CA VAL A 83 11.09 -6.37 0.78
C VAL A 83 12.31 -5.95 1.59
N TRP A 84 13.24 -6.87 1.84
CA TRP A 84 14.49 -6.61 2.54
C TRP A 84 15.34 -5.58 1.80
N ARG A 85 15.31 -5.56 0.46
CA ARG A 85 16.07 -4.61 -0.37
C ARG A 85 15.36 -3.28 -0.59
N TRP A 86 14.05 -3.27 -0.84
CA TRP A 86 13.29 -2.09 -1.29
C TRP A 86 12.28 -1.55 -0.26
N GLY A 87 12.04 -2.27 0.84
CA GLY A 87 11.10 -1.86 1.87
C GLY A 87 9.63 -1.96 1.45
N ARG A 88 8.79 -1.02 1.88
CA ARG A 88 7.35 -0.98 1.59
C ARG A 88 7.02 -0.50 0.18
N ILE A 89 7.78 -0.94 -0.83
CA ILE A 89 7.56 -0.53 -2.22
C ILE A 89 6.21 -1.05 -2.75
N TYR A 90 5.78 -2.25 -2.32
CA TYR A 90 4.46 -2.79 -2.62
C TYR A 90 3.35 -1.82 -2.20
N CYS A 91 3.38 -1.33 -0.96
CA CYS A 91 2.41 -0.35 -0.46
C CYS A 91 2.37 0.92 -1.32
N GLY A 92 3.52 1.39 -1.83
CA GLY A 92 3.59 2.63 -2.61
C GLY A 92 3.23 2.51 -4.09
N TRP A 93 3.39 1.33 -4.68
CA TRP A 93 3.36 1.12 -6.15
C TRP A 93 2.31 0.13 -6.64
N LEU A 94 1.92 -0.84 -5.82
CA LEU A 94 1.05 -1.96 -6.23
C LEU A 94 -0.21 -2.05 -5.38
N CYS A 95 -0.14 -1.67 -4.10
CA CYS A 95 -1.26 -1.83 -3.17
C CYS A 95 -2.49 -1.04 -3.65
N PRO A 96 -3.60 -1.74 -3.97
CA PRO A 96 -4.80 -1.10 -4.49
C PRO A 96 -5.51 -0.28 -3.40
N HIS A 97 -5.47 -0.77 -2.16
CA HIS A 97 -5.99 -0.05 -0.99
C HIS A 97 -5.32 1.32 -0.81
N PHE A 98 -3.99 1.36 -0.79
CA PHE A 98 -3.25 2.63 -0.68
C PHE A 98 -3.49 3.57 -1.87
N SER A 99 -3.82 3.02 -3.05
CA SER A 99 -4.19 3.78 -4.24
C SER A 99 -5.49 4.57 -4.05
N VAL A 100 -6.51 3.93 -3.47
CA VAL A 100 -7.76 4.61 -3.10
C VAL A 100 -7.49 5.69 -2.05
N LEU A 101 -6.68 5.41 -1.02
CA LEU A 101 -6.42 6.38 0.05
C LEU A 101 -5.75 7.67 -0.43
N GLU A 102 -4.74 7.60 -1.30
CA GLU A 102 -4.11 8.83 -1.83
C GLU A 102 -5.03 9.61 -2.77
N TRP A 103 -5.89 8.92 -3.52
CA TRP A 103 -6.88 9.58 -4.35
C TRP A 103 -7.92 10.31 -3.50
N LEU A 104 -8.41 9.67 -2.45
CA LEU A 104 -9.28 10.28 -1.44
C LEU A 104 -8.59 11.45 -0.72
N ASP A 105 -7.29 11.37 -0.43
CA ASP A 105 -6.53 12.48 0.18
C ASP A 105 -6.49 13.71 -0.72
N SER A 106 -6.18 13.51 -2.00
CA SER A 106 -6.14 14.57 -3.00
C SER A 106 -7.50 15.25 -3.15
N LYS A 107 -8.59 14.47 -3.17
CA LYS A 107 -9.95 15.00 -3.24
C LYS A 107 -10.34 15.73 -1.95
N MET A 108 -10.06 15.18 -0.77
CA MET A 108 -10.35 15.84 0.50
C MET A 108 -9.61 17.16 0.64
N HIS A 109 -8.34 17.21 0.29
CA HIS A 109 -7.57 18.45 0.33
C HIS A 109 -8.15 19.50 -0.62
N TYR A 110 -8.56 19.11 -1.83
CA TYR A 110 -9.18 20.01 -2.80
C TYR A 110 -10.56 20.54 -2.37
N TRP A 111 -11.41 19.68 -1.80
CA TRP A 111 -12.81 20.01 -1.50
C TRP A 111 -12.99 20.63 -0.11
N LEU A 112 -12.29 20.11 0.90
CA LEU A 112 -12.44 20.51 2.31
C LEU A 112 -11.27 21.36 2.81
N GLY A 113 -10.16 21.47 2.07
CA GLY A 113 -8.97 22.18 2.55
C GLY A 113 -8.24 21.47 3.69
N ARG A 114 -8.56 20.19 3.94
CA ARG A 114 -7.98 19.35 4.99
C ARG A 114 -7.85 17.92 4.51
N ARG A 115 -6.86 17.20 5.03
CA ARG A 115 -6.54 15.83 4.63
C ARG A 115 -7.22 14.78 5.51
N SER A 116 -7.62 15.16 6.72
CA SER A 116 -8.51 14.39 7.60
C SER A 116 -9.64 15.28 8.16
N LEU A 117 -10.77 14.66 8.51
CA LEU A 117 -11.87 15.35 9.20
C LEU A 117 -11.45 15.89 10.58
N TRP A 118 -10.42 15.31 11.19
CA TRP A 118 -9.89 15.70 12.50
C TRP A 118 -8.91 16.88 12.45
N GLU A 119 -8.57 17.35 11.26
CA GLU A 119 -7.60 18.44 11.07
C GLU A 119 -8.26 19.79 10.90
N LYS A 120 -7.54 20.81 11.37
CA LYS A 120 -7.85 22.20 11.06
C LYS A 120 -7.69 22.43 9.55
N SER A 121 -8.66 23.11 8.95
CA SER A 121 -8.63 23.43 7.54
C SER A 121 -7.47 24.38 7.22
N SER A 122 -6.63 24.04 6.25
CA SER A 122 -5.56 24.92 5.77
C SER A 122 -6.05 25.92 4.72
N SER A 123 -7.25 25.73 4.17
CA SER A 123 -7.88 26.63 3.19
C SER A 123 -9.40 26.70 3.40
N GLY A 124 -10.06 27.74 2.88
CA GLY A 124 -11.52 27.84 2.91
C GLY A 124 -12.18 26.65 2.23
N ALA A 125 -13.09 25.96 2.93
CA ALA A 125 -13.82 24.83 2.37
C ALA A 125 -14.84 25.33 1.33
N ARG A 126 -15.02 24.58 0.23
CA ARG A 126 -16.02 24.94 -0.78
C ARG A 126 -17.43 24.63 -0.27
N PRO A 127 -18.44 25.48 -0.54
CA PRO A 127 -19.83 25.18 -0.19
C PRO A 127 -20.33 23.90 -0.90
N GLY A 128 -21.15 23.08 -0.24
CA GLY A 128 -21.68 21.82 -0.78
C GLY A 128 -20.68 20.63 -0.85
N SER A 129 -19.40 20.88 -0.57
CA SER A 129 -18.32 19.89 -0.71
C SER A 129 -18.44 18.66 0.21
N ARG A 130 -19.07 18.80 1.38
CA ARG A 130 -19.15 17.74 2.38
C ARG A 130 -20.11 16.62 1.98
N THR A 131 -21.28 16.96 1.44
CA THR A 131 -22.27 15.98 0.98
C THR A 131 -21.75 15.18 -0.20
N VAL A 132 -21.14 15.87 -1.17
CA VAL A 132 -20.48 15.25 -2.32
C VAL A 132 -19.40 14.29 -1.81
N LEU A 133 -18.49 14.75 -0.96
CA LEU A 133 -17.43 13.90 -0.41
C LEU A 133 -17.99 12.68 0.36
N PHE A 134 -19.06 12.84 1.13
CA PHE A 134 -19.69 11.75 1.87
C PHE A 134 -20.16 10.64 0.93
N PHE A 135 -20.95 10.97 -0.10
CA PHE A 135 -21.42 9.98 -1.08
C PHE A 135 -20.27 9.37 -1.88
N TRP A 136 -19.24 10.15 -2.20
CA TRP A 136 -18.03 9.63 -2.85
C TRP A 136 -17.29 8.61 -1.98
N ILE A 137 -17.08 8.89 -0.69
CA ILE A 137 -16.43 7.95 0.23
C ILE A 137 -17.31 6.72 0.44
N LEU A 138 -18.62 6.89 0.58
CA LEU A 138 -19.56 5.78 0.72
C LEU A 138 -19.52 4.86 -0.51
N ALA A 139 -19.54 5.43 -1.72
CA ALA A 139 -19.43 4.67 -2.97
C ALA A 139 -18.09 3.92 -3.07
N CYS A 140 -16.97 4.55 -2.69
CA CYS A 140 -15.66 3.88 -2.66
C CYS A 140 -15.65 2.73 -1.63
N SER A 141 -16.25 2.93 -0.46
CA SER A 141 -16.32 1.93 0.61
C SER A 141 -17.16 0.73 0.19
N PHE A 142 -18.32 0.99 -0.44
CA PHE A 142 -19.19 -0.05 -0.97
C PHE A 142 -18.51 -0.83 -2.11
N LEU A 143 -17.86 -0.14 -3.05
CA LEU A 143 -17.09 -0.79 -4.12
C LEU A 143 -16.01 -1.71 -3.56
N TRP A 144 -15.33 -1.30 -2.48
CA TRP A 144 -14.32 -2.11 -1.81
C TRP A 144 -14.91 -3.34 -1.13
N ALA A 145 -16.06 -3.18 -0.47
CA ALA A 145 -16.79 -4.30 0.13
C ALA A 145 -17.27 -5.32 -0.92
N VAL A 146 -17.83 -4.87 -2.05
CA VAL A 146 -18.22 -5.75 -3.17
C VAL A 146 -17.00 -6.45 -3.77
N SER A 147 -15.90 -5.72 -3.96
CA SER A 147 -14.68 -6.30 -4.53
C SER A 147 -14.14 -7.43 -3.64
N LEU A 148 -14.03 -7.22 -2.32
CA LEU A 148 -13.58 -8.27 -1.40
C LEU A 148 -14.53 -9.47 -1.37
N LEU A 149 -15.84 -9.23 -1.38
CA LEU A 149 -16.81 -10.30 -1.40
C LEU A 149 -16.74 -11.12 -2.70
N SER A 150 -16.43 -10.47 -3.84
CA SER A 150 -16.23 -11.13 -5.13
C SER A 150 -15.02 -12.08 -5.16
N TYR A 151 -14.07 -11.93 -4.22
CA TYR A 151 -12.96 -12.89 -4.07
C TYR A 151 -13.36 -14.16 -3.30
N LEU A 152 -14.49 -14.14 -2.58
CA LEU A 152 -14.97 -15.24 -1.74
C LEU A 152 -16.16 -16.00 -2.35
N ILE A 153 -16.97 -15.31 -3.17
CA ILE A 153 -18.23 -15.80 -3.74
C ILE A 153 -18.21 -15.58 -5.25
N PRO A 154 -18.85 -16.43 -6.08
CA PRO A 154 -18.90 -16.24 -7.52
C PRO A 154 -19.42 -14.84 -7.90
N PRO A 155 -18.71 -14.09 -8.76
CA PRO A 155 -19.02 -12.69 -9.03
C PRO A 155 -20.34 -12.52 -9.79
N LEU A 156 -20.62 -13.34 -10.81
CA LEU A 156 -21.84 -13.23 -11.62
C LEU A 156 -23.14 -13.24 -10.78
N PRO A 157 -23.40 -14.26 -9.93
CA PRO A 157 -24.61 -14.26 -9.11
C PRO A 157 -24.61 -13.14 -8.07
N LEU A 158 -23.45 -12.76 -7.51
CA LEU A 158 -23.34 -11.63 -6.59
C LEU A 158 -23.77 -10.30 -7.25
N TRP A 159 -23.23 -10.00 -8.44
CA TRP A 159 -23.60 -8.79 -9.17
C TRP A 159 -25.08 -8.79 -9.56
N GLN A 160 -25.61 -9.91 -10.05
CA GLN A 160 -27.03 -10.04 -10.38
C GLN A 160 -27.94 -9.84 -9.15
N GLY A 161 -27.57 -10.41 -8.00
CA GLY A 161 -28.29 -10.24 -6.74
C GLY A 161 -28.31 -8.79 -6.27
N ILE A 162 -27.17 -8.08 -6.35
CA ILE A 162 -27.08 -6.66 -6.04
C ILE A 162 -27.98 -5.83 -6.95
N PHE A 163 -27.96 -6.07 -8.28
CA PHE A 163 -28.78 -5.33 -9.23
C PHE A 163 -30.28 -5.57 -9.06
N ARG A 164 -30.67 -6.79 -8.66
CA ARG A 164 -32.07 -7.16 -8.40
C ARG A 164 -32.53 -6.85 -6.98
N LEU A 165 -31.65 -6.33 -6.12
CA LEU A 165 -31.88 -6.15 -4.68
C LEU A 165 -32.29 -7.47 -3.97
N GLN A 166 -31.78 -8.59 -4.47
CA GLN A 166 -32.01 -9.95 -3.99
C GLN A 166 -30.65 -10.56 -3.63
N VAL A 167 -30.14 -10.19 -2.45
CA VAL A 167 -28.87 -10.70 -1.92
C VAL A 167 -29.17 -11.56 -0.70
N ASP A 168 -28.57 -12.74 -0.64
CA ASP A 168 -28.70 -13.63 0.52
C ASP A 168 -28.24 -12.97 1.82
N THR A 169 -28.73 -13.48 2.95
CA THR A 169 -28.51 -12.88 4.27
C THR A 169 -27.03 -12.72 4.63
N TYR A 170 -26.20 -13.76 4.42
CA TYR A 170 -24.78 -13.70 4.79
C TYR A 170 -23.96 -12.73 3.91
N PRO A 171 -24.05 -12.78 2.57
CA PRO A 171 -23.43 -11.77 1.71
C PRO A 171 -23.87 -10.34 2.04
N LEU A 172 -25.17 -10.13 2.36
CA LEU A 172 -25.69 -8.82 2.75
C LEU A 172 -25.09 -8.31 4.07
N ILE A 173 -25.04 -9.16 5.11
CA ILE A 173 -24.42 -8.82 6.39
C ILE A 173 -22.95 -8.43 6.18
N PHE A 174 -22.19 -9.22 5.41
CA PHE A 174 -20.80 -8.92 5.09
C PHE A 174 -20.67 -7.58 4.37
N LEU A 175 -21.49 -7.35 3.34
CA LEU A 175 -21.45 -6.13 2.54
C LEU A 175 -21.72 -4.88 3.39
N CYS A 176 -22.73 -4.93 4.26
CA CYS A 176 -23.04 -3.84 5.19
C CYS A 176 -21.91 -3.63 6.20
N ALA A 177 -21.44 -4.68 6.86
CA ALA A 177 -20.38 -4.58 7.87
C ALA A 177 -19.06 -4.08 7.27
N ALA A 178 -18.63 -4.63 6.13
CA ALA A 178 -17.43 -4.21 5.43
C ALA A 178 -17.54 -2.77 4.92
N THR A 179 -18.69 -2.37 4.36
CA THR A 179 -18.90 -0.99 3.90
C THR A 179 -18.78 0.00 5.06
N VAL A 180 -19.37 -0.29 6.22
CA VAL A 180 -19.25 0.56 7.42
C VAL A 180 -17.80 0.63 7.88
N LEU A 181 -17.11 -0.51 7.95
CA LEU A 181 -15.70 -0.55 8.38
C LEU A 181 -14.79 0.28 7.45
N PHE A 182 -14.90 0.10 6.13
CA PHE A 182 -14.13 0.89 5.16
C PHE A 182 -14.52 2.36 5.17
N PHE A 183 -15.80 2.67 5.40
CA PHE A 183 -16.24 4.05 5.54
C PHE A 183 -15.57 4.73 6.74
N ILE A 184 -15.54 4.07 7.90
CA ILE A 184 -14.82 4.54 9.10
C ILE A 184 -13.33 4.69 8.80
N GLU A 185 -12.73 3.70 8.14
CA GLU A 185 -11.32 3.75 7.78
C GLU A 185 -11.00 4.94 6.86
N PHE A 186 -11.75 5.09 5.76
CA PHE A 186 -11.53 6.13 4.77
C PHE A 186 -11.80 7.54 5.31
N THR A 187 -12.69 7.68 6.29
CA THR A 187 -13.02 8.98 6.91
C THR A 187 -12.11 9.34 8.09
N LEU A 188 -11.80 8.39 8.98
CA LEU A 188 -11.14 8.63 10.27
C LEU A 188 -9.75 7.99 10.37
N ALA A 189 -9.60 6.72 9.97
CA ALA A 189 -8.42 5.90 10.28
C ALA A 189 -7.49 5.63 9.07
N ARG A 190 -7.56 6.49 8.04
CA ARG A 190 -6.96 6.29 6.70
C ARG A 190 -5.52 5.81 6.69
N HIS A 191 -4.63 6.49 7.42
CA HIS A 191 -3.21 6.12 7.49
C HIS A 191 -2.92 5.21 8.68
N TRP A 192 -3.86 5.08 9.61
CA TRP A 192 -3.71 4.28 10.82
C TRP A 192 -3.67 2.80 10.46
N PHE A 193 -4.58 2.34 9.60
CA PHE A 193 -4.56 0.97 9.09
C PHE A 193 -3.28 0.67 8.30
N CYS A 194 -2.91 1.48 7.30
CA CYS A 194 -1.69 1.24 6.52
C CYS A 194 -0.38 1.33 7.36
N ARG A 195 -0.40 2.07 8.48
CA ARG A 195 0.76 2.20 9.38
C ARG A 195 0.84 1.07 10.41
N TYR A 196 -0.28 0.72 11.04
CA TYR A 196 -0.35 -0.14 12.22
C TYR A 196 -1.29 -1.36 12.11
N GLY A 197 -2.26 -1.37 11.19
CA GLY A 197 -3.25 -2.45 11.06
C GLY A 197 -2.93 -3.46 9.96
N CYS A 198 -2.33 -3.00 8.85
CA CYS A 198 -2.05 -3.85 7.69
C CYS A 198 -0.86 -4.78 7.98
N ALA A 199 -1.14 -6.08 8.11
CA ALA A 199 -0.13 -7.10 8.35
C ALA A 199 0.99 -7.07 7.29
N VAL A 200 0.63 -6.99 6.00
CA VAL A 200 1.61 -6.90 4.89
C VAL A 200 2.54 -5.69 5.09
N GLY A 201 1.99 -4.53 5.43
CA GLY A 201 2.80 -3.32 5.67
C GLY A 201 3.75 -3.48 6.86
N ILE A 202 3.27 -4.06 7.97
CA ILE A 202 4.08 -4.29 9.18
C ILE A 202 5.24 -5.23 8.89
N PHE A 203 4.97 -6.40 8.31
CA PHE A 203 6.04 -7.35 7.95
C PHE A 203 7.06 -6.69 7.01
N GLN A 204 6.59 -5.91 6.03
CA GLN A 204 7.49 -5.19 5.13
C GLN A 204 8.39 -4.18 5.84
N SER A 205 7.87 -3.48 6.83
CA SER A 205 8.67 -2.58 7.67
C SER A 205 9.72 -3.30 8.49
N LEU A 206 9.33 -4.39 9.16
CA LEU A 206 10.21 -5.09 10.09
C LEU A 206 11.39 -5.72 9.35
N ILE A 207 11.12 -6.41 8.24
CA ILE A 207 12.15 -7.01 7.38
C ILE A 207 13.11 -5.94 6.86
N TRP A 208 12.61 -4.78 6.41
CA TRP A 208 13.44 -3.69 5.92
C TRP A 208 14.22 -2.96 7.02
N ALA A 209 13.62 -2.80 8.20
CA ALA A 209 14.28 -2.17 9.34
C ALA A 209 15.53 -2.96 9.77
N ALA A 210 15.49 -4.28 9.67
CA ALA A 210 16.63 -5.15 9.94
C ALA A 210 17.80 -5.00 8.95
N ASN A 211 17.60 -4.36 7.78
CA ASN A 211 18.62 -4.21 6.75
C ASN A 211 19.22 -2.80 6.69
N PRO A 212 20.41 -2.52 7.25
CA PRO A 212 21.01 -1.18 7.20
C PRO A 212 21.44 -0.72 5.78
N ARG A 213 21.39 -1.62 4.79
CA ARG A 213 21.70 -1.35 3.38
C ARG A 213 20.46 -1.21 2.50
N GLY A 214 19.26 -1.31 3.08
CA GLY A 214 18.00 -1.21 2.36
C GLY A 214 17.81 0.17 1.71
N LEU A 215 17.00 0.23 0.65
CA LEU A 215 16.65 1.50 0.00
C LEU A 215 16.00 2.47 1.01
N VAL A 216 16.52 3.69 1.11
CA VAL A 216 16.00 4.73 2.00
C VAL A 216 16.10 6.09 1.33
N ILE A 217 15.28 7.05 1.77
CA ILE A 217 15.45 8.45 1.41
C ILE A 217 16.60 9.02 2.24
N GLY A 218 17.71 9.36 1.60
CA GLY A 218 18.86 10.05 2.20
C GLY A 218 18.67 11.57 2.20
N TYR A 219 19.36 12.24 3.12
CA TYR A 219 19.44 13.70 3.20
C TYR A 219 20.90 14.13 3.24
N ARG A 220 21.30 15.05 2.35
CA ARG A 220 22.67 15.58 2.27
C ARG A 220 22.92 16.56 3.41
N LYS A 221 23.30 16.02 4.58
CA LYS A 221 23.56 16.82 5.79
C LYS A 221 24.64 17.89 5.61
N GLU A 222 25.71 17.58 4.85
CA GLU A 222 26.79 18.50 4.52
C GLU A 222 26.29 19.79 3.85
N ARG A 223 25.20 19.66 3.09
CA ARG A 223 24.51 20.76 2.41
C ARG A 223 23.26 21.21 3.16
N GLY A 224 23.20 20.97 4.47
CA GLY A 224 22.05 21.33 5.31
C GLY A 224 21.74 22.83 5.27
N LYS A 225 22.77 23.67 5.11
CA LYS A 225 22.64 25.14 4.96
C LYS A 225 21.90 25.56 3.68
N ASP A 226 21.85 24.70 2.65
CA ASP A 226 21.08 24.96 1.44
C ASP A 226 19.57 24.74 1.66
N CYS A 227 19.17 24.13 2.79
CA CYS A 227 17.77 23.88 3.11
C CYS A 227 17.09 25.19 3.50
N ARG A 228 16.00 25.54 2.81
CA ARG A 228 15.23 26.78 3.07
C ARG A 228 14.17 26.62 4.18
N ASP A 229 14.19 25.51 4.91
CA ASP A 229 13.18 25.14 5.91
C ASP A 229 11.70 25.32 5.49
N CYS A 230 11.43 25.13 4.20
CA CYS A 230 10.09 25.32 3.62
C CYS A 230 9.06 24.25 4.00
N HIS A 231 9.47 23.15 4.63
CA HIS A 231 8.64 21.98 4.97
C HIS A 231 7.86 21.33 3.81
N ALA A 232 8.12 21.69 2.54
CA ALA A 232 7.39 21.18 1.39
C ALA A 232 7.52 19.64 1.25
N CYS A 233 8.70 19.09 1.56
CA CYS A 233 8.93 17.64 1.52
C CYS A 233 8.18 16.87 2.63
N ASP A 234 7.92 17.52 3.78
CA ASP A 234 7.13 16.94 4.88
C ASP A 234 5.64 16.93 4.50
N GLN A 235 5.16 18.02 3.89
CA GLN A 235 3.76 18.20 3.49
C GLN A 235 3.35 17.32 2.31
N VAL A 236 4.26 17.00 1.38
CA VAL A 236 3.94 16.13 0.24
C VAL A 236 3.96 14.64 0.62
N CYS A 237 4.52 14.27 1.77
CA CYS A 237 4.62 12.87 2.18
C CYS A 237 3.23 12.31 2.51
N PRO A 238 2.71 11.29 1.77
CA PRO A 238 1.39 10.73 2.03
C PRO A 238 1.33 10.02 3.39
N MET A 239 2.46 9.53 3.89
CA MET A 239 2.59 8.90 5.20
C MET A 239 2.98 9.87 6.31
N ARG A 240 3.14 11.17 6.00
CA ARG A 240 3.52 12.25 6.95
C ARG A 240 4.74 11.89 7.78
N LEU A 241 5.76 11.39 7.09
CA LEU A 241 7.04 11.04 7.68
C LEU A 241 8.02 12.19 7.46
N PRO A 242 8.88 12.50 8.45
CA PRO A 242 9.93 13.50 8.27
C PRO A 242 11.03 12.94 7.35
N PRO A 243 11.14 13.35 6.06
CA PRO A 243 12.09 12.74 5.12
C PRO A 243 13.55 12.98 5.49
N ARG A 244 13.83 14.08 6.20
CA ARG A 244 15.15 14.46 6.73
C ARG A 244 15.59 13.64 7.94
N ALA A 245 14.65 13.04 8.68
CA ALA A 245 14.95 12.26 9.88
C ALA A 245 15.62 10.92 9.56
N HIS A 246 16.11 10.24 10.59
CA HIS A 246 16.73 8.93 10.43
C HIS A 246 15.77 7.84 9.98
N LYS A 247 16.35 6.73 9.52
CA LYS A 247 15.60 5.60 8.97
C LYS A 247 14.51 5.04 9.89
N GLN A 248 14.76 4.92 11.20
CA GLN A 248 13.78 4.35 12.14
C GLN A 248 12.50 5.21 12.21
N ARG A 249 12.62 6.55 12.15
CA ARG A 249 11.47 7.48 12.03
C ARG A 249 10.77 7.43 10.66
N LYS A 250 11.35 6.73 9.68
CA LYS A 250 10.83 6.56 8.32
C LYS A 250 10.45 5.10 8.02
N ILE A 251 10.23 4.27 9.04
CA ILE A 251 9.98 2.83 8.87
C ILE A 251 8.77 2.51 7.99
N THR A 252 7.80 3.41 7.93
CA THR A 252 6.59 3.25 7.10
C THR A 252 6.67 3.97 5.75
N CYS A 253 7.87 4.35 5.31
CA CYS A 253 8.08 4.99 4.02
C CYS A 253 7.70 4.04 2.87
N THR A 254 6.79 4.49 2.00
CA THR A 254 6.30 3.73 0.84
C THR A 254 7.19 3.86 -0.40
N GLN A 255 8.36 4.50 -0.28
CA GLN A 255 9.31 4.72 -1.38
C GLN A 255 8.68 5.36 -2.62
N CYS A 256 7.73 6.28 -2.40
CA CYS A 256 6.99 6.97 -3.46
C CYS A 256 7.75 8.12 -4.14
N ARG A 257 8.92 8.52 -3.64
CA ARG A 257 9.79 9.60 -4.15
C ARG A 257 9.21 11.03 -4.13
N LEU A 258 7.95 11.24 -3.77
CA LEU A 258 7.33 12.58 -3.79
C LEU A 258 8.15 13.65 -3.07
N CYS A 259 8.73 13.32 -1.91
CA CYS A 259 9.60 14.24 -1.15
C CYS A 259 10.88 14.64 -1.91
N ILE A 260 11.50 13.71 -2.64
CA ILE A 260 12.69 13.97 -3.46
C ILE A 260 12.33 14.90 -4.61
N ASP A 261 11.24 14.62 -5.30
CA ASP A 261 10.80 15.39 -6.46
C ASP A 261 10.39 16.82 -6.05
N THR A 262 9.69 16.97 -4.94
CA THR A 262 9.34 18.30 -4.38
C THR A 262 10.58 19.05 -3.91
N CYS A 263 11.54 18.39 -3.25
CA CYS A 263 12.78 19.04 -2.85
C CYS A 263 13.60 19.49 -4.07
N ALA A 264 13.63 18.69 -5.14
CA ALA A 264 14.27 19.05 -6.40
C ALA A 264 13.62 20.28 -7.05
N GLU A 265 12.29 20.40 -7.01
CA GLU A 265 11.59 21.57 -7.52
C GLU A 265 11.92 22.84 -6.70
N VAL A 266 11.93 22.74 -5.37
CA VAL A 266 12.33 23.86 -4.50
C VAL A 266 13.79 24.27 -4.74
N GLN A 267 14.67 23.29 -5.00
CA GLN A 267 16.10 23.50 -5.27
C GLN A 267 16.41 23.66 -6.77
N LYS A 268 15.43 23.92 -7.63
CA LYS A 268 15.62 23.99 -9.09
C LYS A 268 16.66 25.02 -9.53
N HIS A 269 16.82 26.10 -8.75
CA HIS A 269 17.80 27.16 -9.00
C HIS A 269 19.10 26.99 -8.20
N ASN A 270 19.26 25.89 -7.45
CA ASN A 270 20.50 25.58 -6.75
C ASN A 270 21.39 24.72 -7.66
N PRO A 271 22.61 25.16 -8.02
CA PRO A 271 23.49 24.43 -8.92
C PRO A 271 23.89 23.04 -8.37
N ALA A 272 23.88 22.86 -7.06
CA ALA A 272 24.19 21.58 -6.44
C ALA A 272 22.96 20.62 -6.38
N GLY A 273 21.76 21.07 -6.76
CA GLY A 273 20.56 20.25 -6.90
C GLY A 273 19.88 19.86 -5.58
N SER A 274 19.01 18.83 -5.64
CA SER A 274 18.19 18.38 -4.50
C SER A 274 18.99 17.87 -3.32
N LEU A 275 18.50 18.15 -2.10
CA LEU A 275 19.07 17.66 -0.85
C LEU A 275 18.60 16.26 -0.48
N LEU A 276 17.45 15.84 -0.99
CA LEU A 276 16.91 14.50 -0.80
C LEU A 276 17.23 13.63 -2.01
N TYR A 277 17.62 12.39 -1.74
CA TYR A 277 17.99 11.41 -2.77
C TYR A 277 17.66 9.99 -2.32
N TRP A 278 17.69 9.03 -3.23
CA TRP A 278 17.61 7.61 -2.87
C TRP A 278 19.00 7.10 -2.51
N ALA A 279 19.15 6.60 -1.30
CA ALA A 279 20.35 5.92 -0.83
C ALA A 279 20.08 4.41 -0.77
N SER A 280 21.04 3.60 -1.20
CA SER A 280 20.97 2.13 -1.05
C SER A 280 22.36 1.52 -0.97
N GLY A 281 22.49 0.29 -0.44
CA GLY A 281 23.80 -0.33 -0.28
C GLY A 281 24.63 0.38 0.78
N ASP A 282 25.90 0.61 0.48
CA ASP A 282 26.81 1.25 1.43
C ASP A 282 26.51 2.73 1.68
N ASP A 283 25.89 3.42 0.71
CA ASP A 283 25.41 4.79 0.86
C ASP A 283 24.30 4.89 1.93
N ALA A 284 23.33 3.95 1.90
CA ALA A 284 22.31 3.85 2.95
C ALA A 284 22.93 3.54 4.33
N ARG A 285 23.92 2.65 4.37
CA ARG A 285 24.63 2.28 5.61
C ARG A 285 25.41 3.46 6.17
N GLN A 286 26.07 4.24 5.32
CA GLN A 286 26.81 5.44 5.73
C GLN A 286 25.85 6.49 6.29
N TYR A 287 24.73 6.74 5.60
CA TYR A 287 23.68 7.62 6.09
C TYR A 287 23.15 7.21 7.46
N GLU A 288 22.94 5.91 7.69
CA GLU A 288 22.52 5.37 8.99
C GLU A 288 23.60 5.50 10.09
N ARG A 289 24.89 5.40 9.75
CA ARG A 289 26.01 5.51 10.70
C ARG A 289 26.32 6.95 11.12
N GLN A 290 26.05 7.94 10.28
CA GLN A 290 26.25 9.36 10.58
C GLN A 290 25.21 9.94 11.57
N LEU A 291 24.54 9.10 12.35
CA LEU A 291 23.40 9.47 13.20
C LEU A 291 23.69 9.46 14.71
N PRO A 292 24.32 8.44 15.31
CA PRO A 292 24.70 8.50 16.72
C PRO A 292 25.63 9.69 17.04
N VAL A 293 26.44 10.13 16.08
CA VAL A 293 27.43 11.21 16.28
C VAL A 293 26.81 12.62 16.35
N ILE A 294 25.59 12.82 15.84
CA ILE A 294 25.01 14.17 15.68
C ILE A 294 23.94 14.48 16.74
N ILE A 295 23.19 13.49 17.23
CA ILE A 295 22.25 13.70 18.36
C ILE A 295 23.00 14.18 19.61
N ALA A 296 24.23 13.72 19.80
CA ALA A 296 25.11 14.19 20.88
C ALA A 296 25.57 15.66 20.70
N ARG A 297 25.48 16.24 19.49
CA ARG A 297 25.94 17.60 19.18
C ARG A 297 24.83 18.65 19.08
N GLU A 298 23.57 18.23 18.93
CA GLU A 298 22.40 19.13 18.99
C GLU A 298 21.87 19.29 20.44
N GLN A 299 22.51 18.65 21.42
CA GLN A 299 22.20 18.76 22.85
C GLN A 299 23.28 19.52 23.66
N GLU A 300 24.31 20.04 22.99
CA GLU A 300 25.27 21.05 23.50
C GLU A 300 24.95 22.42 22.88
#